data_AF-A0A973IW74-F1
#
_entry.id   AF-A0A973IW74-F1
#
_cell.length_a   1.000
_cell.length_b   1.000
_cell.length_c   1.000
_cell.angle_alpha   90.00
_cell.angle_beta   90.00
_cell.angle_gamma   90.00
#
_symmetry.space_group_name_H-M   'P 1'
#
loop_
_entity.id
_entity.type
_entity.pdbx_description
1 polymer ?
#
loop_
_entity_poly.entity_id
_entity_poly.type
_entity_poly.pdbx_seq_one_letter_code
_entity_poly.pdbx_strand_id
1 'polypeptide(L)'
;MTPPHLKKDKTQLFSKRDLSSRLKKMLGTRPRRISLYETAFVHRSASILKNGKERINNERLEFLGDAVLDTILSDYIFEKFP
;
A
#
# COMPACT_ATOMS: atom_id res chain seq x y z
N MET A 1 -41.83 -9.59 -1.10
CA MET A 1 -40.55 -9.87 -0.41
C MET A 1 -39.42 -9.54 -1.37
N THR A 2 -38.78 -8.38 -1.23
CA THR A 2 -37.60 -8.00 -2.04
C THR A 2 -36.34 -8.29 -1.23
N PRO A 3 -35.28 -8.86 -1.85
CA PRO A 3 -34.05 -9.20 -1.12
C PRO A 3 -33.28 -7.93 -0.72
N PRO A 4 -32.73 -7.85 0.50
CA PRO A 4 -31.98 -6.70 0.95
C PRO A 4 -30.64 -6.61 0.22
N HIS A 5 -30.40 -5.42 -0.33
CA HIS A 5 -29.22 -5.00 -1.05
C HIS A 5 -27.90 -5.33 -0.32
N LEU A 6 -26.95 -5.93 -1.04
CA LEU A 6 -25.54 -5.96 -0.65
C LEU A 6 -25.09 -4.53 -0.34
N LYS A 7 -24.79 -4.25 0.92
CA LYS A 7 -24.04 -3.06 1.32
C LYS A 7 -22.66 -3.15 0.67
N LYS A 8 -22.43 -2.36 -0.38
CA LYS A 8 -21.08 -2.13 -0.89
C LYS A 8 -20.25 -1.54 0.25
N ASP A 9 -19.22 -2.25 0.68
CA ASP A 9 -18.19 -1.75 1.58
C ASP A 9 -17.67 -0.42 1.05
N LYS A 10 -17.87 0.66 1.81
CA LYS A 10 -17.54 2.05 1.43
C LYS A 10 -16.04 2.36 1.48
N THR A 11 -15.18 1.35 1.44
CA THR A 11 -13.73 1.47 1.65
C THR A 11 -12.90 1.17 0.40
N GLN A 12 -13.54 0.93 -0.75
CA GLN A 12 -12.85 0.77 -2.03
C GLN A 12 -12.70 2.14 -2.69
N LEU A 13 -11.66 2.90 -2.28
CA LEU A 13 -11.37 4.24 -2.81
C LEU A 13 -11.17 4.26 -4.34
N PHE A 14 -10.72 3.17 -4.96
CA PHE A 14 -10.60 3.01 -6.42
C PHE A 14 -10.71 1.53 -6.83
N SER A 15 -11.14 1.25 -8.06
CA SER A 15 -10.98 -0.09 -8.65
C SER A 15 -9.49 -0.43 -8.78
N LYS A 16 -9.12 -1.71 -8.55
CA LYS A 16 -7.75 -2.22 -8.78
C LYS A 16 -7.17 -1.83 -10.13
N ARG A 17 -8.03 -1.80 -11.17
CA ARG A 17 -7.64 -1.41 -12.53
C ARG A 17 -7.25 0.06 -12.61
N ASP A 18 -8.02 0.94 -11.96
CA ASP A 18 -7.78 2.38 -11.96
C ASP A 18 -6.52 2.72 -11.17
N LEU A 19 -6.34 2.11 -9.98
CA LEU A 19 -5.13 2.28 -9.18
C LEU A 19 -3.90 1.81 -9.96
N SER A 20 -3.96 0.64 -10.61
CA SER A 20 -2.86 0.11 -11.42
C SER A 20 -2.52 1.04 -12.60
N SER A 21 -3.51 1.59 -13.28
CA SER A 21 -3.32 2.55 -14.38
C SER A 21 -2.64 3.84 -13.90
N ARG A 22 -3.11 4.41 -12.79
CA ARG A 22 -2.52 5.61 -12.19
C ARG A 22 -1.08 5.38 -11.75
N LEU A 23 -0.81 4.27 -11.06
CA LEU A 23 0.54 3.90 -10.66
C LEU A 23 1.46 3.67 -11.86
N LYS A 24 0.98 3.04 -12.93
CA LYS A 24 1.75 2.91 -14.18
C LYS A 24 2.13 4.26 -14.76
N LYS A 25 1.21 5.22 -14.75
CA LYS A 25 1.46 6.57 -15.23
C LYS A 25 2.49 7.32 -14.37
N MET A 26 2.47 7.12 -13.05
CA MET A 26 3.39 7.80 -12.11
C MET A 26 4.79 7.16 -12.07
N LEU A 27 4.86 5.82 -12.03
CA LEU A 27 6.11 5.07 -11.83
C LEU A 27 6.76 4.61 -13.14
N GLY A 28 6.12 4.86 -14.29
CA GLY A 28 6.56 4.40 -15.60
C GLY A 28 6.39 2.89 -15.85
N THR A 29 6.05 2.10 -14.82
CA THR A 29 5.97 0.64 -14.89
C THR A 29 4.71 0.11 -14.21
N ARG A 30 4.20 -1.05 -14.67
CA ARG A 30 3.00 -1.65 -14.05
C ARG A 30 3.36 -2.32 -12.72
N PRO A 31 2.63 -2.03 -11.62
CA PRO A 31 2.78 -2.75 -10.36
C PRO A 31 2.63 -4.26 -10.54
N ARG A 32 3.64 -5.03 -10.12
CA ARG A 32 3.58 -6.51 -10.19
C ARG A 32 2.57 -7.10 -9.20
N ARG A 33 2.45 -6.50 -8.01
CA ARG A 33 1.51 -6.90 -6.95
C ARG A 33 0.73 -5.68 -6.46
N ILE A 34 -0.42 -5.43 -7.09
CA ILE A 34 -1.25 -4.25 -6.78
C ILE A 34 -1.70 -4.19 -5.32
N SER A 35 -1.88 -5.35 -4.68
CA SER A 35 -2.31 -5.43 -3.27
C SER A 35 -1.32 -4.80 -2.29
N LEU A 36 -0.02 -4.79 -2.60
CA LEU A 36 0.97 -4.10 -1.76
C LEU A 36 0.78 -2.59 -1.81
N TYR A 37 0.45 -2.05 -2.98
CA TYR A 37 0.16 -0.62 -3.14
C TYR A 37 -1.17 -0.26 -2.49
N GLU A 38 -2.19 -1.12 -2.58
CA GLU A 38 -3.44 -0.93 -1.83
C GLU A 38 -3.15 -0.79 -0.34
N THR A 39 -2.38 -1.72 0.25
CA THR A 39 -1.97 -1.66 1.66
C THR A 39 -1.13 -0.42 1.98
N ALA A 40 -0.20 -0.03 1.11
CA ALA A 40 0.66 1.14 1.30
C ALA A 40 -0.14 2.45 1.40
N PHE A 41 -1.31 2.53 0.78
CA PHE A 41 -2.20 3.69 0.86
C PHE A 41 -3.21 3.64 2.03
N VAL A 42 -3.17 2.61 2.88
CA VAL A 42 -4.03 2.52 4.07
C VAL A 42 -3.26 3.02 5.29
N HIS A 43 -3.48 4.28 5.66
CA HIS A 43 -2.90 4.83 6.89
C HIS A 43 -3.44 4.12 8.14
N ARG A 44 -2.63 4.04 9.20
CA ARG A 44 -2.98 3.47 10.52
C ARG A 44 -4.38 3.85 11.01
N SER A 45 -4.78 5.11 10.88
CA SER A 45 -6.10 5.59 11.36
C SER A 45 -7.28 4.99 10.58
N ALA A 46 -7.04 4.48 9.38
CA ALA A 46 -8.01 3.83 8.50
C ALA A 46 -7.81 2.31 8.43
N SER A 47 -7.16 1.71 9.43
CA SER A 47 -6.85 0.27 9.46
C SER A 47 -8.08 -0.61 9.17
N ILE A 48 -7.92 -1.57 8.28
CA ILE A 48 -8.97 -2.50 7.88
C ILE A 48 -8.81 -3.80 8.67
N LEU A 49 -9.89 -4.30 9.26
CA LEU A 49 -9.91 -5.61 9.92
C LEU A 49 -10.17 -6.72 8.90
N LYS A 50 -9.19 -7.60 8.71
CA LYS A 50 -9.33 -8.81 7.91
C LYS A 50 -9.58 -10.01 8.83
N ASN A 51 -10.64 -10.75 8.53
CA ASN A 51 -11.04 -11.97 9.25
C ASN A 51 -11.17 -11.76 10.78
N GLY A 52 -11.49 -10.53 11.21
CA GLY A 52 -11.65 -10.17 12.62
C GLY A 52 -10.37 -10.21 13.48
N LYS A 53 -9.20 -10.45 12.90
CA LYS A 53 -7.94 -10.63 13.67
C LYS A 53 -6.78 -9.79 13.16
N GLU A 54 -6.66 -9.62 11.84
CA GLU A 54 -5.50 -8.96 11.23
C GLU A 54 -5.86 -7.50 10.89
N ARG A 55 -5.07 -6.55 11.38
CA ARG A 55 -5.15 -5.14 10.95
C ARG A 55 -4.30 -4.96 9.70
N ILE A 56 -4.92 -4.56 8.60
CA ILE A 56 -4.23 -4.17 7.38
C ILE A 56 -4.09 -2.66 7.37
N ASN A 57 -2.85 -2.20 7.36
CA ASN A 57 -2.45 -0.81 7.16
C ASN A 57 -1.00 -0.78 6.62
N ASN A 58 -0.46 0.41 6.43
CA ASN A 58 0.86 0.65 5.88
C ASN A 58 2.02 0.46 6.86
N GLU A 59 1.80 0.31 8.18
CA GLU A 59 2.86 0.39 9.21
C GLU A 59 4.03 -0.57 8.95
N ARG A 60 3.73 -1.82 8.53
CA ARG A 60 4.78 -2.81 8.21
C ARG A 60 5.55 -2.50 6.94
N LEU A 61 4.89 -1.89 5.95
CA LEU A 61 5.53 -1.50 4.69
C LEU A 61 6.36 -0.23 4.88
N GLU A 62 5.90 0.70 5.72
CA GLU A 62 6.63 1.90 6.14
C GLU A 62 7.93 1.51 6.86
N PHE A 63 7.83 0.67 7.90
CA PHE A 63 9.01 0.16 8.61
C PHE A 63 10.04 -0.51 7.66
N LEU A 64 9.56 -1.32 6.72
CA LEU A 64 10.45 -1.95 5.73
C LEU A 64 11.05 -0.92 4.77
N GLY A 65 10.26 0.06 4.33
CA GLY A 65 10.70 1.14 3.45
C GLY A 65 11.81 1.96 4.09
N ASP A 66 11.65 2.34 5.35
CA ASP A 66 12.65 3.08 6.12
C ASP A 66 13.96 2.29 6.20
N ALA A 67 13.91 1.01 6.59
CA ALA A 67 15.10 0.17 6.68
C ALA A 67 15.84 0.02 5.33
N VAL A 68 15.11 -0.10 4.22
CA VAL A 68 15.70 -0.17 2.88
C VAL A 68 16.34 1.17 2.49
N LEU A 69 15.66 2.28 2.72
CA LEU A 69 16.17 3.61 2.42
C LEU A 69 17.41 3.93 3.27
N ASP A 70 17.36 3.63 4.57
CA ASP A 70 18.49 3.80 5.50
C ASP A 70 19.71 3.00 5.07
N THR A 71 19.50 1.75 4.62
CA THR A 71 20.60 0.90 4.14
C THR A 71 21.27 1.50 2.91
N ILE A 72 20.47 1.87 1.89
CA ILE A 72 21.00 2.46 0.64
C ILE A 72 21.69 3.80 0.92
N LEU A 73 21.08 4.63 1.76
CA LEU A 73 21.63 5.93 2.13
C LEU A 73 22.95 5.79 2.89
N SER A 74 23.02 4.88 3.86
CA SER A 74 24.22 4.64 4.67
C SER A 74 25.38 4.17 3.79
N ASP A 75 25.11 3.23 2.87
CA ASP A 75 26.08 2.73 1.90
C ASP A 75 26.60 3.86 0.99
N TYR A 76 25.69 4.65 0.42
CA TYR A 76 26.06 5.79 -0.42
C TYR A 76 26.92 6.83 0.30
N ILE A 77 26.57 7.18 1.55
CA ILE A 77 27.33 8.15 2.34
C ILE A 77 28.72 7.59 2.68
N PHE A 78 28.81 6.34 3.09
CA PHE A 78 30.08 5.68 3.42
C PHE A 78 31.04 5.66 2.21
N GLU A 79 30.53 5.38 1.01
CA GLU A 79 31.34 5.42 -0.21
C GLU A 79 31.78 6.83 -0.61
N LYS A 80 30.93 7.84 -0.40
CA LYS A 80 31.19 9.23 -0.83
C LYS A 80 32.04 10.04 0.15
N PHE A 81 31.95 9.75 1.44
CA PHE A 81 32.60 10.49 2.51
C PHE A 81 33.23 9.52 3.52
N PRO A 82 34.42 8.97 3.21
CA PRO A 82 35.08 7.97 4.04
C PRO A 82 35.54 8.53 5.39
#